data_AF-A0A6V8MWX2-F1
#
_entry.id   AF-A0A6V8MWX2-F1
#
_cell.length_a   1.000
_cell.length_b   1.000
_cell.length_c   1.000
_cell.angle_alpha   90.00
_cell.angle_beta   90.00
_cell.angle_gamma   90.00
#
_symmetry.space_group_name_H-M   'P 1'
#
loop_
_entity.id
_entity.type
_entity.pdbx_description
1 polymer ?
#
loop_
_entity_poly.entity_id
_entity_poly.type
_entity_poly.pdbx_seq_one_letter_code
_entity_poly.pdbx_strand_id
1 'polypeptide(L)'
;MTHAKARTLEDDIRELSPWFHNLHLPDGTETAPDHFLGDFPSFKWREISDSIPEDLTGWSALDIGCNAGFYSFELARRGARVLGIDCDNHYLDQANWAAAQYGLQSLVEFRQMQVYDLARIKGKFDLVLFMGVFYHLRYPLLALDIVAQKTAGMMLFQTITMPGREIAGQHDFWINERDALHDEGWPKMAFIEERFAGDPTNWWIANHAGVEAMLRSAGLKIAGHPGDEIYLCHPDPEHPSCMTTWNRPEYLSATNAGE
;
A
#
# COMPACT_ATOMS: atom_id res chain seq x y z
N MET A 1 14.03 49.47 6.02
CA MET A 1 13.05 48.57 5.40
C MET A 1 13.76 47.26 5.16
N THR A 2 13.53 46.28 6.01
CA THR A 2 14.10 44.94 5.90
C THR A 2 13.45 44.26 4.71
N HIS A 3 14.18 44.08 3.60
CA HIS A 3 13.74 43.22 2.51
C HIS A 3 13.67 41.79 3.07
N ALA A 4 12.46 41.30 3.35
CA ALA A 4 12.26 39.88 3.61
C ALA A 4 12.80 39.12 2.38
N LYS A 5 13.80 38.27 2.60
CA LYS A 5 14.37 37.41 1.55
C LYS A 5 13.22 36.56 0.99
N ALA A 6 13.07 36.51 -0.34
CA ALA A 6 12.08 35.63 -0.96
C ALA A 6 12.40 34.18 -0.54
N ARG A 7 11.38 33.48 -0.04
CA ARG A 7 11.48 32.09 0.42
C ARG A 7 11.75 31.19 -0.80
N THR A 8 12.74 30.30 -0.71
CA THR A 8 13.09 29.37 -1.80
C THR A 8 12.49 27.99 -1.56
N LEU A 9 12.45 27.13 -2.59
CA LEU A 9 11.98 25.75 -2.46
C LEU A 9 12.85 24.95 -1.48
N GLU A 10 14.16 25.20 -1.44
CA GLU A 10 15.07 24.55 -0.50
C GLU A 10 14.81 24.95 0.95
N ASP A 11 14.33 26.18 1.19
CA ASP A 11 13.90 26.60 2.53
C ASP A 11 12.62 25.84 2.94
N ASP A 12 11.68 25.62 2.02
CA ASP A 12 10.47 24.81 2.26
C ASP A 12 10.79 23.35 2.55
N ILE A 13 11.65 22.72 1.72
CA ILE A 13 12.07 21.33 1.90
C ILE A 13 12.74 21.15 3.26
N ARG A 14 13.57 22.11 3.67
CA ARG A 14 14.25 22.08 4.98
C ARG A 14 13.26 22.22 6.14
N GLU A 15 12.24 23.08 6.01
CA GLU A 15 11.22 23.25 7.05
C GLU A 15 10.33 22.01 7.19
N LEU A 16 10.01 21.34 6.07
CA LEU A 16 9.22 20.12 6.04
C LEU A 16 10.03 18.85 6.31
N SER A 17 11.32 18.97 6.65
CA SER A 17 12.16 17.81 6.95
C SER A 17 11.75 17.12 8.27
N PRO A 18 12.01 15.81 8.44
CA PRO A 18 12.70 14.92 7.50
C PRO A 18 11.80 14.38 6.38
N TRP A 19 12.37 14.16 5.20
CA TRP A 19 11.70 13.53 4.05
C TRP A 19 12.07 12.06 3.95
N PHE A 20 11.09 11.21 3.65
CA PHE A 20 11.32 9.79 3.35
C PHE A 20 11.31 9.54 1.84
N HIS A 21 10.31 10.03 1.11
CA HIS A 21 10.35 9.99 -0.35
C HIS A 21 11.30 11.05 -0.91
N ASN A 22 12.12 10.63 -1.87
CA ASN A 22 12.85 11.53 -2.75
C ASN A 22 11.96 11.94 -3.93
N LEU A 23 11.37 13.13 -3.85
CA LEU A 23 10.56 13.73 -4.90
C LEU A 23 11.44 14.58 -5.81
N HIS A 24 11.30 14.39 -7.12
CA HIS A 24 12.00 15.17 -8.13
C HIS A 24 11.08 16.29 -8.60
N LEU A 25 11.34 17.52 -8.16
CA LEU A 25 10.47 18.68 -8.42
C LEU A 25 10.68 19.24 -9.84
N PRO A 26 9.72 20.01 -10.38
CA PRO A 26 9.81 20.51 -11.76
C PRO A 26 11.01 21.42 -12.05
N ASP A 27 11.59 22.05 -11.03
CA ASP A 27 12.79 22.89 -11.14
C ASP A 27 14.10 22.07 -11.07
N GLY A 28 14.02 20.76 -10.86
CA GLY A 28 15.15 19.85 -10.70
C GLY A 28 15.61 19.67 -9.26
N THR A 29 14.98 20.32 -8.28
CA THR A 29 15.31 20.13 -6.86
C THR A 29 14.78 18.78 -6.36
N GLU A 30 15.55 18.14 -5.48
CA GLU A 30 15.22 16.85 -4.86
C GLU A 30 14.95 17.01 -3.36
N THR A 31 13.95 16.31 -2.82
CA THR A 31 13.61 16.40 -1.38
C THR A 31 14.51 15.56 -0.48
N ALA A 32 15.05 14.44 -0.99
CA ALA A 32 15.90 13.52 -0.24
C ALA A 32 16.98 12.85 -1.14
N PRO A 33 17.89 13.63 -1.75
CA PRO A 33 18.87 13.10 -2.72
C PRO A 33 19.87 12.10 -2.13
N ASP A 34 20.12 12.14 -0.82
CA ASP A 34 21.05 11.27 -0.10
C ASP A 34 20.35 10.11 0.65
N HIS A 35 19.16 9.70 0.19
CA HIS A 35 18.36 8.68 0.87
C HIS A 35 19.07 7.31 0.92
N PHE A 36 18.98 6.60 2.06
CA PHE A 36 19.74 5.36 2.31
C PHE A 36 19.37 4.17 1.42
N LEU A 37 18.18 4.22 0.80
CA LEU A 37 17.72 3.25 -0.22
C LEU A 37 18.03 3.70 -1.66
N GLY A 38 18.89 4.70 -1.85
CA GLY A 38 19.08 5.36 -3.15
C GLY A 38 17.88 6.23 -3.51
N ASP A 39 17.53 6.31 -4.80
CA ASP A 39 16.43 7.13 -5.32
C ASP A 39 15.04 6.50 -5.06
N PHE A 40 14.69 6.35 -3.78
CA PHE A 40 13.43 5.80 -3.34
C PHE A 40 12.33 6.87 -3.29
N PRO A 41 11.12 6.62 -3.80
CA PRO A 41 10.63 5.36 -4.37
C PRO A 41 10.72 5.26 -5.91
N SER A 42 11.40 6.18 -6.61
CA SER A 42 11.49 6.22 -8.08
C SER A 42 11.95 4.90 -8.73
N PHE A 43 12.91 4.19 -8.14
CA PHE A 43 13.32 2.89 -8.68
C PHE A 43 12.24 1.81 -8.54
N LYS A 44 11.49 1.81 -7.42
CA LYS A 44 10.36 0.90 -7.22
C LYS A 44 9.22 1.19 -8.19
N TRP A 45 8.95 2.47 -8.45
CA TRP A 45 7.99 2.85 -9.47
C TRP A 45 8.36 2.30 -10.85
N ARG A 46 9.62 2.40 -11.26
CA ARG A 46 10.08 1.83 -12.53
C ARG A 46 9.82 0.32 -12.65
N GLU A 47 9.96 -0.45 -11.56
CA GLU A 47 9.65 -1.89 -11.54
C GLU A 47 8.16 -2.16 -11.83
N ILE A 48 7.24 -1.35 -11.29
CA ILE A 48 5.80 -1.63 -11.37
C ILE A 48 5.06 -0.86 -12.46
N SER A 49 5.65 0.20 -13.00
CA SER A 49 4.98 1.20 -13.84
C SER A 49 4.39 0.62 -15.13
N ASP A 50 5.00 -0.45 -15.68
CA ASP A 50 4.53 -1.16 -16.88
C ASP A 50 3.31 -2.06 -16.61
N SER A 51 3.05 -2.39 -15.34
CA SER A 51 1.88 -3.18 -14.94
C SER A 51 0.64 -2.33 -14.68
N ILE A 52 0.78 -1.01 -14.71
CA ILE A 52 -0.31 -0.05 -14.58
C ILE A 52 -0.56 0.55 -15.96
N PRO A 53 -1.83 0.73 -16.40
CA PRO A 53 -2.11 1.39 -17.68
C PRO A 53 -1.46 2.78 -17.78
N GLU A 54 -0.98 3.15 -18.97
CA GLU A 54 -0.37 4.46 -19.23
C GLU A 54 -1.39 5.60 -19.13
N ASP A 55 -2.63 5.36 -19.57
CA ASP A 55 -3.74 6.30 -19.47
C ASP A 55 -4.74 5.82 -18.41
N LEU A 56 -4.84 6.59 -17.33
CA LEU A 56 -5.76 6.40 -16.21
C LEU A 56 -6.86 7.48 -16.21
N THR A 57 -7.08 8.18 -17.33
CA THR A 57 -8.12 9.20 -17.43
C THR A 57 -9.48 8.61 -17.04
N GLY A 58 -10.11 9.25 -16.05
CA GLY A 58 -11.42 8.83 -15.53
C GLY A 58 -11.35 7.73 -14.47
N TRP A 59 -10.17 7.18 -14.17
CA TRP A 59 -10.00 6.22 -13.08
C TRP A 59 -9.98 6.93 -11.72
N SER A 60 -10.50 6.22 -10.73
CA SER A 60 -10.33 6.51 -9.31
C SER A 60 -9.23 5.62 -8.74
N ALA A 61 -8.30 6.20 -8.00
CA ALA A 61 -7.21 5.48 -7.36
C ALA A 61 -7.13 5.74 -5.86
N LEU A 62 -6.70 4.74 -5.11
CA LEU A 62 -6.41 4.82 -3.68
C LEU A 62 -4.94 4.47 -3.42
N ASP A 63 -4.22 5.35 -2.75
CA ASP A 63 -2.82 5.16 -2.33
C ASP A 63 -2.75 5.06 -0.80
N ILE A 64 -2.54 3.85 -0.28
CA ILE A 64 -2.57 3.55 1.16
C ILE A 64 -1.15 3.64 1.72
N GLY A 65 -0.96 4.50 2.72
CA GLY A 65 0.38 4.85 3.21
C GLY A 65 1.11 5.73 2.21
N CYS A 66 0.44 6.77 1.72
CA CYS A 66 0.92 7.56 0.59
C CYS A 66 2.20 8.34 0.88
N ASN A 67 2.59 8.49 2.17
CA ASN A 67 3.71 9.29 2.61
C ASN A 67 3.65 10.69 1.95
N ALA A 68 4.76 11.21 1.42
CA ALA A 68 4.83 12.48 0.71
C ALA A 68 4.18 12.46 -0.70
N GLY A 69 3.43 11.42 -1.06
CA GLY A 69 2.55 11.41 -2.22
C GLY A 69 3.18 10.99 -3.55
N PHE A 70 4.41 10.46 -3.56
CA PHE A 70 5.12 10.10 -4.81
C PHE A 70 4.26 9.29 -5.78
N TYR A 71 3.73 8.14 -5.32
CA TYR A 71 2.93 7.26 -6.17
C TYR A 71 1.61 7.91 -6.58
N SER A 72 0.98 8.65 -5.66
CA SER A 72 -0.19 9.47 -5.97
C SER A 72 0.06 10.45 -7.13
N PHE A 73 1.22 11.10 -7.19
CA PHE A 73 1.57 12.00 -8.29
C PHE A 73 1.80 11.26 -9.60
N GLU A 74 2.45 10.10 -9.57
CA GLU A 74 2.64 9.27 -10.77
C GLU A 74 1.31 8.82 -11.38
N LEU A 75 0.36 8.40 -10.55
CA LEU A 75 -0.99 8.04 -11.00
C LEU A 75 -1.77 9.26 -11.52
N ALA A 76 -1.66 10.41 -10.84
CA ALA A 76 -2.32 11.64 -11.27
C ALA A 76 -1.76 12.17 -12.60
N ARG A 77 -0.44 12.04 -12.85
CA ARG A 77 0.19 12.37 -14.14
C ARG A 77 -0.35 11.53 -15.29
N ARG A 78 -0.79 10.30 -15.00
CA ARG A 78 -1.49 9.42 -15.94
C ARG A 78 -3.00 9.72 -16.05
N GLY A 79 -3.53 10.70 -15.32
CA GLY A 79 -4.91 11.17 -15.42
C GLY A 79 -5.89 10.63 -14.37
N ALA A 80 -5.43 9.82 -13.41
CA ALA A 80 -6.27 9.32 -12.34
C ALA A 80 -6.67 10.42 -11.34
N ARG A 81 -7.85 10.29 -10.73
CA ARG A 81 -8.17 10.99 -9.48
C ARG A 81 -7.76 10.13 -8.30
N VAL A 82 -6.85 10.63 -7.48
CA VAL A 82 -6.21 9.85 -6.42
C VAL A 82 -6.63 10.33 -5.05
N LEU A 83 -7.07 9.40 -4.21
CA LEU A 83 -7.14 9.59 -2.76
C LEU A 83 -5.89 8.96 -2.14
N GLY A 84 -4.98 9.77 -1.61
CA GLY A 84 -3.88 9.31 -0.77
C GLY A 84 -4.28 9.34 0.70
N ILE A 85 -4.01 8.26 1.43
CA ILE A 85 -4.21 8.22 2.88
C ILE A 85 -2.92 7.88 3.61
N ASP A 86 -2.70 8.52 4.75
CA ASP A 86 -1.62 8.21 5.68
C ASP A 86 -2.09 8.51 7.11
N CYS A 87 -1.46 7.90 8.11
CA CYS A 87 -1.77 8.19 9.51
C CYS A 87 -0.92 9.34 10.08
N ASP A 88 0.22 9.64 9.45
CA ASP A 88 1.13 10.70 9.87
C ASP A 88 0.87 12.02 9.10
N ASN A 89 0.46 13.06 9.83
CA ASN A 89 0.22 14.38 9.24
C ASN A 89 1.49 15.02 8.68
N HIS A 90 2.67 14.69 9.20
CA HIS A 90 3.93 15.22 8.68
C HIS A 90 4.10 14.87 7.20
N TYR A 91 3.81 13.63 6.83
CA TYR A 91 3.86 13.18 5.45
C TYR A 91 2.74 13.78 4.59
N LEU A 92 1.55 13.99 5.15
CA LEU A 92 0.45 14.61 4.41
C LEU A 92 0.72 16.11 4.16
N ASP A 93 1.36 16.82 5.07
CA ASP A 93 1.78 18.21 4.88
C ASP A 93 2.81 18.30 3.74
N GLN A 94 3.78 17.39 3.73
CA GLN A 94 4.73 17.22 2.62
C GLN A 94 4.03 16.94 1.28
N ALA A 95 3.07 16.00 1.26
CA ALA A 95 2.33 15.64 0.06
C ALA A 95 1.47 16.79 -0.48
N ASN A 96 0.79 17.52 0.41
CA ASN A 96 0.00 18.70 0.02
C ASN A 96 0.88 19.82 -0.54
N TRP A 97 2.04 20.06 0.07
CA TRP A 97 3.01 21.03 -0.47
C TRP A 97 3.51 20.58 -1.85
N ALA A 98 3.91 19.31 -2.00
CA ALA A 98 4.42 18.79 -3.26
C ALA A 98 3.34 18.80 -4.37
N ALA A 99 2.08 18.52 -4.04
CA ALA A 99 0.96 18.63 -4.97
C ALA A 99 0.82 20.03 -5.57
N ALA A 100 1.08 21.07 -4.77
CA ALA A 100 1.08 22.46 -5.25
C ALA A 100 2.25 22.72 -6.20
N GLN A 101 3.45 22.21 -5.89
CA GLN A 101 4.62 22.35 -6.76
C GLN A 101 4.42 21.66 -8.12
N TYR A 102 3.73 20.53 -8.14
CA TYR A 102 3.41 19.81 -9.37
C TYR A 102 2.15 20.32 -10.09
N GLY A 103 1.37 21.22 -9.48
CA GLY A 103 0.08 21.66 -10.04
C GLY A 103 -0.98 20.56 -10.11
N LEU A 104 -0.88 19.53 -9.26
CA LEU A 104 -1.75 18.34 -9.28
C LEU A 104 -2.91 18.39 -8.26
N GLN A 105 -3.08 19.50 -7.55
CA GLN A 105 -4.08 19.67 -6.48
C GLN A 105 -5.54 19.41 -6.91
N SER A 106 -5.84 19.44 -8.21
CA SER A 106 -7.17 19.11 -8.74
C SER A 106 -7.41 17.62 -8.97
N LEU A 107 -6.34 16.81 -8.96
CA LEU A 107 -6.37 15.37 -9.20
C LEU A 107 -6.06 14.54 -7.96
N VAL A 108 -5.33 15.10 -6.99
CA VAL A 108 -4.98 14.40 -5.75
C VAL A 108 -5.68 15.02 -4.54
N GLU A 109 -6.17 14.16 -3.66
CA GLU A 109 -6.67 14.52 -2.34
C GLU A 109 -5.93 13.67 -1.30
N PHE A 110 -5.45 14.30 -0.23
CA PHE A 110 -4.76 13.63 0.87
C PHE A 110 -5.58 13.69 2.15
N ARG A 111 -5.74 12.56 2.85
CA ARG A 111 -6.51 12.49 4.10
C ARG A 111 -5.78 11.74 5.19
N GLN A 112 -5.82 12.28 6.40
CA GLN A 112 -5.35 11.58 7.59
C GLN A 112 -6.33 10.48 7.98
N MET A 113 -5.95 9.22 7.75
CA MET A 113 -6.81 8.06 7.97
C MET A 113 -6.00 6.81 8.31
N GLN A 114 -6.58 5.94 9.13
CA GLN A 114 -6.09 4.57 9.25
C GLN A 114 -6.69 3.72 8.12
N VAL A 115 -5.97 2.67 7.71
CA VAL A 115 -6.48 1.72 6.69
C VAL A 115 -7.85 1.13 7.07
N TYR A 116 -8.11 0.93 8.36
CA TYR A 116 -9.38 0.38 8.84
C TYR A 116 -10.56 1.35 8.67
N ASP A 117 -10.32 2.66 8.63
CA ASP A 117 -11.36 3.67 8.41
C ASP A 117 -11.98 3.56 7.01
N LEU A 118 -11.25 2.95 6.06
CA LEU A 118 -11.77 2.64 4.73
C LEU A 118 -13.05 1.80 4.79
N ALA A 119 -13.26 0.98 5.82
CA ALA A 119 -14.50 0.22 5.99
C ALA A 119 -15.75 1.13 5.95
N ARG A 120 -15.62 2.40 6.35
CA ARG A 120 -16.70 3.39 6.41
C ARG A 120 -16.79 4.28 5.17
N ILE A 121 -15.79 4.26 4.30
CA ILE A 121 -15.84 4.98 3.02
C ILE A 121 -16.75 4.23 2.05
N LYS A 122 -17.67 4.93 1.38
CA LYS A 122 -18.52 4.34 0.35
C LYS A 122 -17.78 4.28 -1.00
N GLY A 123 -18.14 3.28 -1.81
CA GLY A 123 -17.57 3.09 -3.14
C GLY A 123 -16.31 2.25 -3.15
N LYS A 124 -15.72 2.14 -4.35
CA LYS A 124 -14.53 1.38 -4.68
C LYS A 124 -13.64 2.22 -5.60
N PHE A 125 -12.41 1.77 -5.78
CA PHE A 125 -11.41 2.40 -6.63
C PHE A 125 -11.01 1.44 -7.76
N ASP A 126 -10.79 2.00 -8.95
CA ASP A 126 -10.38 1.24 -10.12
C ASP A 126 -8.96 0.68 -9.93
N LEU A 127 -8.10 1.44 -9.22
CA LEU A 127 -6.74 1.07 -8.84
C LEU A 127 -6.49 1.29 -7.34
N VAL A 128 -5.90 0.32 -6.67
CA VAL A 128 -5.44 0.44 -5.28
C VAL A 128 -3.94 0.15 -5.20
N LEU A 129 -3.18 1.06 -4.60
CA LEU A 129 -1.81 0.81 -4.16
C LEU A 129 -1.84 0.54 -2.65
N PHE A 130 -1.41 -0.66 -2.27
CA PHE A 130 -1.27 -1.08 -0.88
C PHE A 130 0.14 -1.62 -0.67
N MET A 131 1.11 -0.71 -0.72
CA MET A 131 2.53 -1.01 -0.80
C MET A 131 3.27 -0.50 0.43
N GLY A 132 4.08 -1.34 1.07
CA GLY A 132 4.91 -0.91 2.18
C GLY A 132 4.16 -0.68 3.49
N VAL A 133 2.92 -1.17 3.62
CA VAL A 133 2.07 -0.92 4.80
C VAL A 133 1.73 -2.18 5.58
N PHE A 134 1.48 -3.30 4.89
CA PHE A 134 0.84 -4.48 5.49
C PHE A 134 1.59 -5.05 6.71
N TYR A 135 2.91 -5.11 6.67
CA TYR A 135 3.75 -5.61 7.77
C TYR A 135 3.74 -4.70 9.01
N HIS A 136 3.31 -3.44 8.86
CA HIS A 136 3.14 -2.50 9.97
C HIS A 136 1.80 -2.67 10.72
N LEU A 137 0.88 -3.47 10.18
CA LEU A 137 -0.49 -3.52 10.68
C LEU A 137 -0.66 -4.56 11.79
N ARG A 138 -1.27 -4.13 12.89
CA ARG A 138 -1.58 -5.07 13.98
C ARG A 138 -2.63 -6.12 13.59
N TYR A 139 -3.60 -5.74 12.75
CA TYR A 139 -4.71 -6.59 12.28
C TYR A 139 -4.67 -6.74 10.75
N PRO A 140 -3.64 -7.43 10.21
CA PRO A 140 -3.33 -7.39 8.78
C PRO A 140 -4.43 -7.98 7.89
N LEU A 141 -5.04 -9.10 8.29
CA LEU A 141 -6.13 -9.72 7.50
C LEU A 141 -7.40 -8.87 7.48
N LEU A 142 -7.76 -8.24 8.61
CA LEU A 142 -8.88 -7.31 8.63
C LEU A 142 -8.66 -6.14 7.66
N ALA A 143 -7.44 -5.58 7.63
CA ALA A 143 -7.10 -4.53 6.68
C ALA A 143 -7.18 -5.05 5.23
N LEU A 144 -6.64 -6.24 4.95
CA LEU A 144 -6.70 -6.82 3.62
C LEU A 144 -8.14 -7.06 3.15
N ASP A 145 -9.01 -7.57 4.00
CA ASP A 145 -10.44 -7.76 3.68
C ASP A 145 -11.15 -6.43 3.40
N ILE A 146 -10.81 -5.38 4.15
CA ILE A 146 -11.35 -4.03 3.90
C ILE A 146 -10.86 -3.50 2.55
N VAL A 147 -9.57 -3.60 2.28
CA VAL A 147 -8.95 -3.05 1.05
C VAL A 147 -9.37 -3.83 -0.19
N ALA A 148 -9.47 -5.16 -0.11
CA ALA A 148 -9.99 -6.00 -1.20
C ALA A 148 -11.42 -5.57 -1.58
N GLN A 149 -12.28 -5.24 -0.60
CA GLN A 149 -13.62 -4.72 -0.88
C GLN A 149 -13.62 -3.32 -1.52
N LYS A 150 -12.56 -2.53 -1.34
CA LYS A 150 -12.36 -1.24 -2.02
C LYS A 150 -11.75 -1.35 -3.40
N THR A 151 -11.32 -2.54 -3.81
CA THR A 151 -10.72 -2.76 -5.12
C THR A 151 -11.82 -3.12 -6.12
N ALA A 152 -12.02 -2.28 -7.15
CA ALA A 152 -12.95 -2.54 -8.25
C ALA A 152 -12.26 -3.22 -9.44
N GLY A 153 -11.06 -2.75 -9.79
CA GLY A 153 -10.32 -3.21 -10.95
C GLY A 153 -9.06 -3.97 -10.58
N MET A 154 -8.05 -3.27 -10.07
CA MET A 154 -6.74 -3.87 -9.76
C MET A 154 -6.13 -3.32 -8.47
N MET A 155 -5.31 -4.15 -7.83
CA MET A 155 -4.52 -3.77 -6.67
C MET A 155 -3.07 -4.18 -6.87
N LEU A 156 -2.14 -3.27 -6.59
CA LEU A 156 -0.74 -3.61 -6.36
C LEU A 156 -0.51 -3.70 -4.86
N PHE A 157 -0.19 -4.91 -4.40
CA PHE A 157 0.07 -5.22 -3.01
C PHE A 157 1.57 -5.46 -2.81
N GLN A 158 2.17 -4.87 -1.79
CA GLN A 158 3.56 -5.11 -1.43
C GLN A 158 3.73 -5.15 0.08
N THR A 159 4.49 -6.14 0.55
CA THR A 159 4.88 -6.31 1.95
C THR A 159 6.25 -6.96 2.00
N ILE A 160 7.03 -6.72 3.05
CA ILE A 160 8.24 -7.49 3.31
C ILE A 160 7.87 -8.97 3.49
N THR A 161 8.68 -9.86 2.92
CA THR A 161 8.49 -11.30 2.94
C THR A 161 9.66 -12.04 3.56
N MET A 162 9.40 -13.26 4.04
CA MET A 162 10.46 -14.21 4.35
C MET A 162 11.13 -14.66 3.04
N PRO A 163 12.42 -15.05 3.08
CA PRO A 163 13.09 -15.62 1.91
C PRO A 163 12.35 -16.86 1.36
N GLY A 164 12.45 -17.06 0.04
CA GLY A 164 11.88 -18.21 -0.66
C GLY A 164 10.60 -17.89 -1.45
N ARG A 165 10.27 -18.75 -2.41
CA ARG A 165 9.07 -18.64 -3.27
C ARG A 165 8.31 -19.96 -3.39
N GLU A 166 8.61 -20.90 -2.53
CA GLU A 166 8.01 -22.24 -2.49
C GLU A 166 6.52 -22.12 -2.15
N ILE A 167 5.70 -22.95 -2.81
CA ILE A 167 4.26 -23.06 -2.53
C ILE A 167 3.93 -24.55 -2.48
N ALA A 168 3.48 -25.01 -1.30
CA ALA A 168 3.05 -26.38 -1.10
C ALA A 168 1.58 -26.56 -1.49
N GLY A 169 1.23 -27.74 -1.99
CA GLY A 169 -0.14 -28.10 -2.31
C GLY A 169 -1.05 -28.08 -1.07
N GLN A 170 -2.20 -27.42 -1.19
CA GLN A 170 -3.18 -27.30 -0.10
C GLN A 170 -4.31 -28.31 -0.29
N HIS A 171 -4.77 -28.90 0.82
CA HIS A 171 -5.97 -29.73 0.90
C HIS A 171 -6.60 -29.60 2.29
N ASP A 172 -7.73 -30.25 2.52
CA ASP A 172 -8.34 -30.32 3.85
C ASP A 172 -7.53 -31.26 4.74
N PHE A 173 -6.60 -30.69 5.51
CA PHE A 173 -5.75 -31.43 6.44
C PHE A 173 -6.54 -31.80 7.70
N TRP A 174 -6.42 -33.04 8.14
CA TRP A 174 -6.95 -33.44 9.43
C TRP A 174 -6.18 -32.78 10.59
N ILE A 175 -6.83 -32.60 11.73
CA ILE A 175 -6.29 -31.85 12.89
C ILE A 175 -4.93 -32.34 13.43
N ASN A 176 -4.56 -33.59 13.14
CA ASN A 176 -3.30 -34.22 13.56
C ASN A 176 -2.23 -34.25 12.45
N GLU A 177 -2.54 -33.84 11.22
CA GLU A 177 -1.59 -33.78 10.09
C GLU A 177 -0.75 -32.50 10.15
N ARG A 178 -0.16 -32.24 11.32
CA ARG A 178 0.55 -30.98 11.62
C ARG A 178 1.97 -30.96 11.08
N ASP A 179 2.52 -32.11 10.70
CA ASP A 179 3.86 -32.18 10.10
C ASP A 179 3.92 -31.39 8.79
N ALA A 180 2.79 -31.24 8.07
CA ALA A 180 2.68 -30.40 6.88
C ALA A 180 2.98 -28.91 7.16
N LEU A 181 2.79 -28.43 8.40
CA LEU A 181 3.09 -27.05 8.79
C LEU A 181 4.60 -26.73 8.71
N HIS A 182 5.46 -27.75 8.69
CA HIS A 182 6.91 -27.58 8.58
C HIS A 182 7.39 -27.36 7.14
N ASP A 183 6.55 -27.62 6.12
CA ASP A 183 6.92 -27.43 4.72
C ASP A 183 7.34 -25.97 4.46
N GLU A 184 8.39 -25.78 3.66
CA GLU A 184 8.88 -24.46 3.28
C GLU A 184 7.79 -23.64 2.56
N GLY A 185 7.03 -24.30 1.68
CA GLY A 185 5.91 -23.74 0.96
C GLY A 185 4.58 -23.72 1.71
N TRP A 186 4.56 -24.09 3.00
CA TRP A 186 3.38 -23.91 3.84
C TRP A 186 3.12 -22.41 4.09
N PRO A 187 1.88 -21.89 3.94
CA PRO A 187 1.53 -20.52 4.29
C PRO A 187 1.81 -20.19 5.77
N LYS A 188 2.81 -19.35 6.03
CA LYS A 188 3.21 -18.98 7.40
C LYS A 188 3.57 -17.51 7.52
N MET A 189 3.47 -17.02 8.75
CA MET A 189 3.73 -15.63 9.11
C MET A 189 4.51 -15.58 10.42
N ALA A 190 5.69 -14.98 10.37
CA ALA A 190 6.50 -14.71 11.55
C ALA A 190 5.92 -13.52 12.31
N PHE A 191 5.74 -13.70 13.62
CA PHE A 191 5.42 -12.61 14.54
C PHE A 191 6.73 -11.93 14.98
N ILE A 192 6.75 -10.59 14.93
CA ILE A 192 7.88 -9.77 15.36
C ILE A 192 7.53 -9.18 16.73
N GLU A 193 8.27 -9.56 17.77
CA GLU A 193 7.97 -9.18 19.16
C GLU A 193 8.51 -7.79 19.54
N GLU A 194 9.71 -7.44 19.06
CA GLU A 194 10.36 -6.18 19.40
C GLU A 194 10.50 -5.26 18.18
N ARG A 195 11.51 -5.50 17.33
CA ARG A 195 11.86 -4.66 16.18
C ARG A 195 12.39 -5.53 15.05
N PHE A 196 12.17 -5.07 13.82
CA PHE A 196 12.84 -5.59 12.63
C PHE A 196 13.45 -4.41 11.88
N ALA A 197 14.72 -4.53 11.45
CA ALA A 197 15.48 -3.43 10.85
C ALA A 197 15.48 -2.11 11.65
N GLY A 198 15.43 -2.20 13.00
CA GLY A 198 15.38 -1.03 13.90
C GLY A 198 13.99 -0.41 14.10
N ASP A 199 13.00 -0.87 13.34
CA ASP A 199 11.64 -0.35 13.34
C ASP A 199 10.70 -1.23 14.20
N PRO A 200 10.06 -0.65 15.25
CA PRO A 200 9.19 -1.37 16.18
C PRO A 200 7.75 -1.55 15.66
N THR A 201 7.45 -1.00 14.49
CA THR A 201 6.09 -1.06 13.93
C THR A 201 5.89 -2.32 13.08
N ASN A 202 6.95 -3.07 12.77
CA ASN A 202 6.87 -4.38 12.13
C ASN A 202 6.22 -5.41 13.08
N TRP A 203 5.11 -6.01 12.68
CA TRP A 203 4.43 -7.05 13.46
C TRP A 203 4.47 -8.42 12.80
N TRP A 204 4.39 -8.46 11.48
CA TRP A 204 4.08 -9.67 10.73
C TRP A 204 4.89 -9.73 9.43
N ILE A 205 5.62 -10.82 9.22
CA ILE A 205 6.34 -11.09 7.97
C ILE A 205 5.95 -12.47 7.47
N ALA A 206 5.18 -12.52 6.38
CA ALA A 206 4.74 -13.77 5.76
C ALA A 206 5.77 -14.30 4.77
N ASN A 207 5.83 -15.62 4.57
CA ASN A 207 6.50 -16.17 3.39
C ASN A 207 5.64 -15.94 2.13
N HIS A 208 6.23 -16.19 0.95
CA HIS A 208 5.54 -16.03 -0.33
C HIS A 208 4.20 -16.78 -0.39
N ALA A 209 4.19 -18.07 -0.02
CA ALA A 209 2.97 -18.87 0.07
C ALA A 209 1.92 -18.26 1.00
N GLY A 210 2.34 -17.69 2.12
CA GLY A 210 1.52 -16.96 3.08
C GLY A 210 0.84 -15.74 2.45
N VAL A 211 1.62 -14.87 1.79
CA VAL A 211 1.08 -13.70 1.10
C VAL A 211 0.05 -14.11 0.06
N GLU A 212 0.37 -15.08 -0.78
CA GLU A 212 -0.56 -15.50 -1.81
C GLU A 212 -1.84 -16.13 -1.26
N ALA A 213 -1.73 -16.96 -0.21
CA ALA A 213 -2.87 -17.57 0.44
C ALA A 213 -3.81 -16.52 1.04
N MET A 214 -3.26 -15.49 1.68
CA MET A 214 -4.04 -14.40 2.26
C MET A 214 -4.75 -13.55 1.19
N LEU A 215 -4.07 -13.24 0.09
CA LEU A 215 -4.66 -12.53 -1.05
C LEU A 215 -5.85 -13.31 -1.62
N ARG A 216 -5.66 -14.62 -1.85
CA ARG A 216 -6.75 -15.51 -2.30
C ARG A 216 -7.89 -15.57 -1.28
N SER A 217 -7.60 -15.68 0.02
CA SER A 217 -8.66 -15.72 1.05
C SER A 217 -9.46 -14.42 1.15
N ALA A 218 -8.85 -13.28 0.77
CA ALA A 218 -9.51 -11.98 0.70
C ALA A 218 -10.32 -11.79 -0.61
N GLY A 219 -10.44 -12.82 -1.45
CA GLY A 219 -11.21 -12.80 -2.68
C GLY A 219 -10.49 -12.12 -3.85
N LEU A 220 -9.16 -12.24 -3.89
CA LEU A 220 -8.33 -11.68 -4.94
C LEU A 220 -7.63 -12.78 -5.74
N LYS A 221 -7.57 -12.60 -7.06
CA LYS A 221 -6.76 -13.38 -7.99
C LYS A 221 -5.45 -12.66 -8.24
N ILE A 222 -4.34 -13.38 -8.08
CA ILE A 222 -3.00 -12.87 -8.39
C ILE A 222 -2.76 -13.06 -9.90
N ALA A 223 -2.50 -11.96 -10.60
CA ALA A 223 -2.26 -11.93 -12.05
C ALA A 223 -0.78 -11.87 -12.41
N GLY A 224 0.10 -11.49 -11.47
CA GLY A 224 1.54 -11.49 -11.68
C GLY A 224 2.33 -10.90 -10.53
N HIS A 225 3.66 -10.93 -10.66
CA HIS A 225 4.61 -10.40 -9.67
C HIS A 225 5.55 -9.41 -10.37
N PRO A 226 5.13 -8.14 -10.53
CA PRO A 226 5.84 -7.17 -11.38
C PRO A 226 7.16 -6.68 -10.80
N GLY A 227 7.40 -6.91 -9.52
CA GLY A 227 8.67 -6.60 -8.87
C GLY A 227 8.89 -7.49 -7.67
N ASP A 228 10.00 -7.26 -6.98
CA ASP A 228 10.33 -8.03 -5.78
C ASP A 228 9.31 -7.72 -4.67
N GLU A 229 8.74 -8.78 -4.10
CA GLU A 229 7.70 -8.74 -3.06
C GLU A 229 6.39 -8.02 -3.46
N ILE A 230 6.16 -7.80 -4.76
CA ILE A 230 4.99 -7.10 -5.28
C ILE A 230 4.06 -8.07 -5.99
N TYR A 231 2.76 -7.95 -5.73
CA TYR A 231 1.71 -8.82 -6.25
C TYR A 231 0.65 -7.96 -6.95
N LEU A 232 0.47 -8.19 -8.25
CA LEU A 232 -0.62 -7.62 -9.02
C LEU A 232 -1.86 -8.49 -8.83
N CYS A 233 -2.96 -7.89 -8.36
CA CYS A 233 -4.18 -8.59 -7.99
C CYS A 233 -5.41 -7.98 -8.68
N HIS A 234 -6.43 -8.81 -8.92
CA HIS A 234 -7.78 -8.39 -9.32
C HIS A 234 -8.81 -9.03 -8.40
N PRO A 235 -10.01 -8.45 -8.23
CA PRO A 235 -11.12 -9.13 -7.59
C PRO A 235 -11.43 -10.47 -8.28
N ASP A 236 -11.62 -11.53 -7.49
CA ASP A 236 -11.99 -12.87 -7.98
C ASP A 236 -13.46 -13.18 -7.63
N PRO A 237 -14.40 -12.99 -8.57
CA PRO A 237 -15.81 -13.31 -8.32
C PRO A 237 -16.09 -14.81 -8.25
N GLU A 238 -15.19 -15.67 -8.74
CA GLU A 238 -15.34 -17.14 -8.67
C GLU A 238 -14.92 -17.67 -7.30
N HIS A 239 -14.02 -16.98 -6.62
CA HIS A 239 -13.54 -17.30 -5.27
C HIS A 239 -13.69 -16.10 -4.33
N PRO A 240 -14.92 -15.71 -3.95
CA PRO A 240 -15.14 -14.55 -3.09
C PRO A 240 -14.58 -14.77 -1.68
N SER A 241 -14.21 -13.66 -1.01
CA SER A 241 -13.75 -13.68 0.39
C SER A 241 -14.71 -14.42 1.32
N CYS A 242 -14.17 -15.10 2.34
CA CYS A 242 -15.00 -15.66 3.41
C CYS A 242 -15.85 -14.57 4.11
N MET A 243 -15.37 -13.32 4.14
CA MET A 243 -16.05 -12.17 4.73
C MET A 243 -17.26 -11.69 3.94
N THR A 244 -17.36 -12.03 2.65
CA THR A 244 -18.54 -11.73 1.82
C THR A 244 -19.48 -12.92 1.69
N THR A 245 -19.05 -14.09 2.15
CA THR A 245 -19.83 -15.33 2.12
C THR A 245 -20.34 -15.70 3.52
N TRP A 246 -19.70 -16.64 4.21
CA TRP A 246 -20.21 -17.21 5.45
C TRP A 246 -19.76 -16.44 6.72
N ASN A 247 -18.67 -15.68 6.65
CA ASN A 247 -18.06 -15.02 7.81
C ASN A 247 -18.36 -13.51 7.91
N ARG A 248 -19.34 -13.02 7.14
CA ARG A 248 -19.75 -11.60 7.17
C ARG A 248 -20.08 -11.06 8.57
N PRO A 249 -20.71 -11.81 9.50
CA PRO A 249 -20.95 -11.32 10.85
C PRO A 249 -19.67 -10.94 11.62
N GLU A 250 -18.57 -11.67 11.44
CA GLU A 250 -17.29 -11.34 12.08
C GLU A 250 -16.75 -10.01 11.54
N TYR A 251 -16.77 -9.82 10.23
CA TYR A 251 -16.37 -8.57 9.58
C TYR A 251 -17.17 -7.36 10.11
N LEU A 252 -18.51 -7.48 10.16
CA LEU A 252 -19.37 -6.40 10.64
C LEU A 252 -19.10 -6.08 12.12
N SER A 253 -18.88 -7.11 12.94
CA SER A 253 -18.50 -6.93 14.34
C SER A 253 -17.16 -6.21 14.50
N ALA A 254 -16.17 -6.52 13.65
CA ALA A 254 -14.83 -5.91 13.72
C ALA A 254 -14.80 -4.45 13.24
N THR A 255 -15.64 -4.11 12.26
CA THR A 255 -15.59 -2.79 11.59
C THR A 255 -16.60 -1.80 12.13
N ASN A 256 -17.66 -2.28 12.79
CA ASN A 256 -18.87 -1.49 13.08
C ASN A 256 -19.39 -0.77 11.82
N ALA A 257 -19.16 -1.37 10.64
CA ALA A 257 -19.74 -0.89 9.39
C ALA A 257 -21.23 -1.25 9.42
N GLY A 258 -22.11 -0.24 9.31
CA GLY A 258 -23.54 -0.49 9.09
C GLY A 258 -23.78 -1.21 7.77
N GLU A 259 -24.92 -1.88 7.65
CA GLU A 259 -25.37 -2.48 6.37
C GLU A 259 -25.53 -1.45 5.25
#